data_AF-A0AAN7XS22-F1
#
_entry.id   AF-A0AAN7XS22-F1
#
_cell.length_a   1.000
_cell.length_b   1.000
_cell.length_c   1.000
_cell.angle_alpha   90.00
_cell.angle_beta   90.00
_cell.angle_gamma   90.00
#
_symmetry.space_group_name_H-M   'P 1'
#
loop_
_entity.id
_entity.type
_entity.pdbx_description
1 polymer ?
#
loop_
_entity_poly.entity_id
_entity_poly.type
_entity_poly.pdbx_seq_one_letter_code
_entity_poly.pdbx_strand_id
1 'polypeptide(L)'
;MGGLELFGDMTGEGSIKGQFEGGSQVKKNFVYHTGHFTTLQIMADFDMVLKYWGPVEADYATTGGLVLNRLFTEHPETLKLFPKFAGIAHGDLAGDANVSAHGATVLKKLGELLKARGAHTAILKPLSNSHANKHKIPINNFKLISEIIGKVMAEMAGLDAAGQSALRNVMAVIIADIEADYKELGFTE
;
A
#
# COMPACT_ATOMS: atom_id res chain seq x y z
N MET A 1 14.47 27.88 15.25
CA MET A 1 14.78 26.91 16.32
C MET A 1 13.49 26.32 16.83
N GLY A 2 13.42 25.00 17.00
CA GLY A 2 12.23 24.30 17.50
C GLY A 2 11.52 23.40 16.48
N GLY A 3 12.26 22.69 15.62
CA GLY A 3 11.74 21.51 14.94
C GLY A 3 12.37 20.29 15.58
N LEU A 4 11.61 19.51 16.37
CA LEU A 4 11.94 18.11 16.72
C LEU A 4 10.85 17.43 17.58
N GLU A 5 9.56 17.52 17.26
CA GLU A 5 8.56 16.72 17.99
C GLU A 5 7.49 16.24 17.00
N LEU A 6 7.60 14.97 16.56
CA LEU A 6 6.51 14.16 15.99
C LEU A 6 6.96 12.74 15.57
N PHE A 7 8.19 12.33 15.86
CA PHE A 7 8.65 10.93 15.76
C PHE A 7 9.10 10.44 17.12
N GLY A 8 8.16 9.99 17.94
CA GLY A 8 8.47 9.51 19.27
C GLY A 8 7.26 8.91 19.95
N ASP A 9 6.66 7.86 19.37
CA ASP A 9 5.92 6.87 20.17
C ASP A 9 5.64 5.55 19.40
N MET A 10 6.69 4.81 19.04
CA MET A 10 6.55 3.44 18.50
C MET A 10 7.59 2.46 19.08
N THR A 11 7.94 2.63 20.35
CA THR A 11 8.76 1.64 21.08
C THR A 11 8.08 1.27 22.39
N GLY A 12 6.91 0.63 22.28
CA GLY A 12 6.28 -0.06 23.40
C GLY A 12 6.90 -1.43 23.57
N GLU A 13 7.99 -1.54 24.34
CA GLU A 13 8.47 -2.81 24.87
C GLU A 13 7.47 -3.34 25.91
N GLY A 14 6.53 -4.17 25.44
CA GLY A 14 5.66 -4.99 26.28
C GLY A 14 6.13 -6.43 26.29
N SER A 15 6.82 -6.84 27.36
CA SER A 15 7.17 -8.24 27.59
C SER A 15 5.88 -9.04 27.85
N ILE A 16 5.53 -9.97 26.96
CA ILE A 16 4.45 -10.95 27.20
C ILE A 16 5.05 -12.35 27.14
N LYS A 17 5.31 -12.91 28.33
CA LYS A 17 5.41 -14.37 28.53
C LYS A 17 3.98 -14.91 28.54
N GLY A 18 3.62 -15.73 27.55
CA GLY A 18 2.34 -16.43 27.47
C GLY A 18 2.53 -17.80 26.85
N GLN A 19 2.00 -18.82 27.52
CA GLN A 19 2.27 -20.25 27.31
C GLN A 19 1.87 -20.78 25.93
N PHE A 20 2.68 -21.70 25.42
CA PHE A 20 2.33 -22.57 24.30
C PHE A 20 1.36 -23.65 24.79
N GLU A 21 0.11 -23.58 24.36
CA GLU A 21 -0.80 -24.73 24.40
C GLU A 21 -1.44 -24.97 23.02
N GLY A 22 -1.05 -26.11 22.45
CA GLY A 22 -1.79 -27.03 21.59
C GLY A 22 -2.96 -26.54 20.74
N GLY A 23 -2.78 -26.73 19.43
CA GLY A 23 -3.76 -27.47 18.63
C GLY A 23 -4.91 -26.68 18.00
N SER A 24 -5.02 -26.81 16.67
CA SER A 24 -6.25 -26.60 15.88
C SER A 24 -6.70 -25.17 15.53
N GLN A 25 -6.15 -24.08 16.07
CA GLN A 25 -6.60 -22.71 15.71
C GLN A 25 -5.83 -22.05 14.56
N VAL A 26 -4.63 -22.52 14.22
CA VAL A 26 -3.79 -21.90 13.15
C VAL A 26 -4.37 -22.13 11.74
N LYS A 27 -5.29 -23.09 11.56
CA LYS A 27 -5.84 -23.45 10.24
C LYS A 27 -7.08 -22.65 9.82
N LYS A 28 -7.57 -21.68 10.60
CA LYS A 28 -8.85 -21.01 10.30
C LYS A 28 -8.76 -19.64 9.61
N ASN A 29 -7.57 -19.06 9.37
CA ASN A 29 -7.50 -17.65 8.92
C ASN A 29 -6.90 -17.41 7.52
N PHE A 30 -6.82 -18.42 6.65
CA PHE A 30 -6.45 -18.21 5.24
C PHE A 30 -7.48 -18.83 4.30
N VAL A 31 -8.73 -18.39 4.45
CA VAL A 31 -9.72 -18.57 3.39
C VAL A 31 -10.01 -17.17 2.84
N TYR A 32 -9.24 -16.77 1.84
CA TYR A 32 -9.72 -15.72 0.95
C TYR A 32 -10.93 -16.31 0.21
N HIS A 33 -12.13 -16.02 0.70
CA HIS A 33 -13.37 -16.23 -0.04
C HIS A 33 -13.66 -14.98 -0.88
N THR A 34 -12.67 -14.52 -1.63
CA THR A 34 -12.90 -13.67 -2.80
C THR A 34 -13.05 -14.63 -3.97
N GLY A 35 -14.25 -14.71 -4.55
CA GLY A 35 -14.69 -15.78 -5.45
C GLY A 35 -13.96 -15.93 -6.80
N HIS A 36 -12.65 -15.67 -6.88
CA HIS A 36 -11.84 -15.82 -8.09
C HIS A 36 -10.41 -16.36 -7.87
N PHE A 37 -9.86 -16.39 -6.65
CA PHE A 37 -8.46 -16.83 -6.44
C PHE A 37 -8.31 -17.86 -5.33
N THR A 38 -7.48 -18.88 -5.55
CA THR A 38 -7.13 -19.84 -4.51
C THR A 38 -6.06 -19.25 -3.58
N THR A 39 -6.02 -19.70 -2.32
CA THR A 39 -4.97 -19.32 -1.36
C THR A 39 -3.55 -19.60 -1.90
N LEU A 40 -3.38 -20.67 -2.67
CA LEU A 40 -2.09 -20.99 -3.29
C LEU A 40 -1.72 -20.01 -4.41
N GLN A 41 -2.70 -19.61 -5.23
CA GLN A 41 -2.47 -18.65 -6.31
C GLN A 41 -2.08 -17.28 -5.76
N ILE A 42 -2.79 -16.77 -4.74
CA ILE A 42 -2.48 -15.43 -4.21
C ILE A 42 -1.08 -15.38 -3.58
N MET A 43 -0.65 -16.45 -2.89
CA MET A 43 0.72 -16.54 -2.37
C MET A 43 1.76 -16.52 -3.49
N ALA A 44 1.52 -17.24 -4.58
CA ALA A 44 2.38 -17.19 -5.76
C ALA A 44 2.42 -15.80 -6.40
N ASP A 45 1.29 -15.07 -6.39
CA ASP A 45 1.22 -13.71 -6.90
C ASP A 45 2.04 -12.75 -6.03
N PHE A 46 2.02 -12.87 -4.70
CA PHE A 46 2.92 -12.11 -3.82
C PHE A 46 4.40 -12.35 -4.14
N ASP A 47 4.80 -13.61 -4.29
CA ASP A 47 6.19 -13.96 -4.62
C ASP A 47 6.58 -13.45 -6.01
N MET A 48 5.65 -13.52 -6.97
CA MET A 48 5.86 -12.95 -8.31
C MET A 48 6.12 -11.45 -8.24
N VAL A 49 5.32 -10.68 -7.50
CA VAL A 49 5.54 -9.23 -7.36
C VAL A 49 6.87 -8.94 -6.66
N LEU A 50 7.18 -9.68 -5.59
CA LEU A 50 8.41 -9.51 -4.81
C LEU A 50 9.68 -9.77 -5.63
N LYS A 51 9.64 -10.66 -6.62
CA LYS A 51 10.74 -10.88 -7.58
C LYS A 51 11.17 -9.60 -8.30
N TYR A 52 10.23 -8.69 -8.57
CA TYR A 52 10.49 -7.41 -9.25
C TYR A 52 10.59 -6.23 -8.29
N TRP A 53 10.51 -6.44 -6.97
CA TRP A 53 10.47 -5.33 -6.00
C TRP A 53 11.85 -4.71 -5.71
N GLY A 54 12.93 -5.43 -5.99
CA GLY A 54 14.31 -4.98 -5.69
C GLY A 54 14.65 -3.58 -6.21
N PRO A 55 14.40 -3.25 -7.49
CA PRO A 55 14.63 -1.90 -8.02
C PRO A 55 13.80 -0.81 -7.35
N VAL A 56 12.55 -1.12 -6.95
CA VAL A 56 11.68 -0.18 -6.23
C VAL A 56 12.25 0.11 -4.84
N GLU A 57 12.72 -0.93 -4.15
CA GLU A 57 13.31 -0.83 -2.81
C GLU A 57 14.67 -0.14 -2.80
N ALA A 58 15.44 -0.25 -3.89
CA ALA A 58 16.73 0.42 -4.04
C ALA A 58 16.60 1.95 -4.07
N ASP A 59 15.49 2.48 -4.62
CA ASP A 59 15.20 3.91 -4.63
C ASP A 59 13.70 4.21 -4.56
N TYR A 60 13.18 4.14 -3.33
CA TYR A 60 11.79 4.48 -3.04
C TYR A 60 11.43 5.93 -3.36
N ALA A 61 12.38 6.87 -3.25
CA ALA A 61 12.09 8.29 -3.47
C ALA A 61 11.86 8.58 -4.94
N THR A 62 12.76 8.14 -5.80
CA THR A 62 12.62 8.30 -7.26
C THR A 62 11.39 7.55 -7.76
N THR A 63 11.24 6.26 -7.38
CA THR A 63 10.10 5.46 -7.83
C THR A 63 8.77 6.02 -7.32
N GLY A 64 8.74 6.45 -6.06
CA GLY A 64 7.55 7.04 -5.44
C GLY A 64 7.14 8.36 -6.06
N GLY A 65 8.11 9.22 -6.38
CA GLY A 65 7.87 10.47 -7.11
C GLY A 65 7.26 10.22 -8.48
N LEU A 66 7.79 9.24 -9.23
CA LEU A 66 7.25 8.85 -10.53
C LEU A 66 5.82 8.31 -10.43
N VAL A 67 5.52 7.47 -9.42
CA VAL A 67 4.17 6.97 -9.15
C VAL A 67 3.19 8.11 -8.89
N LEU A 68 3.49 9.04 -7.97
CA LEU A 68 2.56 10.12 -7.66
C LEU A 68 2.43 11.14 -8.79
N ASN A 69 3.54 11.50 -9.44
CA ASN A 69 3.48 12.40 -10.60
C ASN A 69 2.62 11.81 -11.73
N ARG A 70 2.75 10.51 -11.99
CA ARG A 70 1.92 9.83 -13.01
C ARG A 70 0.47 9.70 -12.57
N LEU A 71 0.20 9.42 -11.29
CA LEU A 71 -1.15 9.40 -10.72
C LEU A 71 -1.84 10.75 -10.93
N PHE A 72 -1.17 11.86 -10.59
CA PHE A 72 -1.75 13.19 -10.77
C PHE A 72 -1.90 13.57 -12.24
N THR A 73 -1.06 13.04 -13.13
CA THR A 73 -1.15 13.31 -14.57
C THR A 73 -2.29 12.55 -15.23
N GLU A 74 -2.45 11.25 -14.93
CA GLU A 74 -3.49 10.40 -15.52
C GLU A 74 -4.85 10.54 -14.81
N HIS A 75 -4.83 10.92 -13.53
CA HIS A 75 -5.99 11.07 -12.65
C HIS A 75 -5.92 12.39 -11.86
N PRO A 76 -6.02 13.56 -12.52
CA PRO A 76 -5.82 14.86 -11.88
C PRO A 76 -6.80 15.15 -10.74
N GLU A 77 -7.97 14.51 -10.73
CA GLU A 77 -8.93 14.58 -9.63
C GLU A 77 -8.39 14.04 -8.30
N THR A 78 -7.33 13.23 -8.33
CA THR A 78 -6.72 12.66 -7.13
C THR A 78 -5.81 13.66 -6.41
N LEU A 79 -5.27 14.68 -7.10
CA LEU A 79 -4.37 15.68 -6.51
C LEU A 79 -5.05 16.44 -5.36
N LYS A 80 -6.37 16.68 -5.45
CA LYS A 80 -7.16 17.35 -4.39
C LYS A 80 -7.18 16.57 -3.06
N LEU A 81 -6.91 15.27 -3.10
CA LEU A 81 -6.81 14.41 -1.91
C LEU A 81 -5.48 14.59 -1.16
N PHE A 82 -4.55 15.38 -1.74
CA PHE A 82 -3.25 15.72 -1.15
C PHE A 82 -3.16 17.24 -0.94
N PRO A 83 -3.79 17.81 0.12
CA PRO A 83 -3.77 19.25 0.36
C PRO A 83 -2.36 19.86 0.43
N LYS A 84 -1.37 19.07 0.84
CA LYS A 84 0.05 19.49 0.87
C LYS A 84 0.64 19.80 -0.52
N PHE A 85 0.04 19.27 -1.58
CA PHE A 85 0.51 19.42 -2.96
C PHE A 85 -0.38 20.34 -3.81
N ALA A 86 -1.53 20.79 -3.27
CA ALA A 86 -2.52 21.55 -4.03
C ALA A 86 -2.02 22.91 -4.58
N GLY A 87 -0.92 23.45 -4.03
CA GLY A 87 -0.30 24.69 -4.51
C GLY A 87 0.85 24.49 -5.50
N ILE A 88 1.23 23.24 -5.81
CA ILE A 88 2.33 22.92 -6.73
C ILE A 88 1.74 22.90 -8.15
N ALA A 89 2.37 23.61 -9.09
CA ALA A 89 1.97 23.54 -10.48
C ALA A 89 2.21 22.13 -11.03
N HIS A 90 1.33 21.66 -11.91
CA HIS A 90 1.42 20.27 -12.42
C HIS A 90 2.77 19.93 -13.04
N GLY A 91 3.39 20.88 -13.75
CA GLY A 91 4.71 20.72 -14.36
C GLY A 91 5.86 20.59 -13.35
N ASP A 92 5.65 21.01 -12.10
CA ASP A 92 6.67 21.02 -11.04
C ASP A 92 6.60 19.78 -10.13
N LEU A 93 5.49 19.02 -10.18
CA LEU A 93 5.28 17.83 -9.33
C LEU A 93 6.37 16.77 -9.51
N ALA A 94 6.89 16.59 -10.74
CA ALA A 94 7.92 15.60 -11.05
C ALA A 94 9.26 15.87 -10.37
N GLY A 95 9.55 17.13 -10.01
CA GLY A 95 10.79 17.54 -9.35
C GLY A 95 10.64 17.85 -7.86
N ASP A 96 9.43 17.75 -7.30
CA ASP A 96 9.17 18.13 -5.92
C ASP A 96 9.63 17.05 -4.93
N ALA A 97 10.49 17.46 -3.98
CA ALA A 97 11.06 16.56 -2.98
C ALA A 97 10.02 16.04 -1.98
N ASN A 98 8.95 16.81 -1.70
CA ASN A 98 7.89 16.39 -0.79
C ASN A 98 6.97 15.36 -1.47
N VAL A 99 6.69 15.52 -2.77
CA VAL A 99 5.99 14.51 -3.58
C VAL A 99 6.78 13.22 -3.58
N SER A 100 8.09 13.28 -3.86
CA SER A 100 8.97 12.11 -3.85
C SER A 100 9.03 11.43 -2.47
N ALA A 101 9.16 12.20 -1.39
CA ALA A 101 9.18 11.67 -0.03
C ALA A 101 7.84 11.02 0.39
N HIS A 102 6.72 11.58 -0.06
CA HIS A 102 5.42 10.99 0.20
C HIS A 102 5.20 9.71 -0.61
N GLY A 103 5.59 9.71 -1.89
CA GLY A 103 5.60 8.51 -2.72
C GLY A 103 6.44 7.39 -2.12
N ALA A 104 7.62 7.71 -1.58
CA ALA A 104 8.45 6.75 -0.85
C ALA A 104 7.73 6.15 0.36
N THR A 105 6.95 6.96 1.09
CA THR A 105 6.16 6.48 2.24
C THR A 105 5.10 5.47 1.79
N VAL A 106 4.40 5.75 0.69
CA VAL A 106 3.41 4.84 0.11
C VAL A 106 4.06 3.53 -0.30
N LEU A 107 5.16 3.58 -1.05
CA LEU A 107 5.83 2.37 -1.54
C LEU A 107 6.47 1.55 -0.41
N LYS A 108 7.05 2.18 0.61
CA LYS A 108 7.56 1.46 1.79
C LYS A 108 6.44 0.67 2.48
N LYS A 109 5.28 1.30 2.68
CA LYS A 109 4.13 0.65 3.30
C LYS A 109 3.59 -0.50 2.43
N LEU A 110 3.54 -0.32 1.11
CA LEU A 110 3.18 -1.39 0.19
C LEU A 110 4.21 -2.54 0.24
N GLY A 111 5.50 -2.24 0.30
CA GLY A 111 6.56 -3.23 0.45
C GLY A 111 6.42 -4.07 1.72
N GLU A 112 6.04 -3.46 2.84
CA GLU A 112 5.71 -4.17 4.08
C GLU A 112 4.51 -5.13 3.90
N LEU A 113 3.44 -4.67 3.25
CA LEU A 113 2.26 -5.49 2.94
C LEU A 113 2.61 -6.67 2.02
N LEU A 114 3.41 -6.42 0.98
CA LEU A 114 3.86 -7.47 0.05
C LEU A 114 4.70 -8.53 0.78
N LYS A 115 5.61 -8.11 1.65
CA LYS A 115 6.47 -9.03 2.42
C LYS A 115 5.68 -9.83 3.46
N ALA A 116 4.58 -9.28 3.97
CA ALA A 116 3.67 -9.97 4.88
C ALA A 116 2.83 -11.07 4.20
N ARG A 117 2.76 -11.11 2.86
CA ARG A 117 2.10 -12.18 2.09
C ARG A 117 0.68 -12.49 2.56
N GLY A 118 -0.10 -11.45 2.83
CA GLY A 118 -1.48 -11.56 3.31
C GLY A 118 -1.64 -11.68 4.83
N ALA A 119 -0.56 -11.94 5.59
CA ALA A 119 -0.57 -11.88 7.05
C ALA A 119 -0.45 -10.42 7.55
N HIS A 120 -1.30 -9.54 7.04
CA HIS A 120 -1.09 -8.09 7.07
C HIS A 120 -2.04 -7.29 7.97
N THR A 121 -2.92 -7.94 8.75
CA THR A 121 -3.94 -7.24 9.55
C THR A 121 -3.37 -6.14 10.46
N ALA A 122 -2.23 -6.38 11.12
CA ALA A 122 -1.59 -5.41 12.00
C ALA A 122 -1.01 -4.19 11.25
N ILE A 123 -0.65 -4.36 9.98
CA ILE A 123 -0.15 -3.30 9.11
C ILE A 123 -1.33 -2.53 8.50
N LEU A 124 -2.38 -3.25 8.12
CA LEU A 124 -3.52 -2.72 7.38
C LEU A 124 -4.49 -1.93 8.25
N LYS A 125 -4.80 -2.37 9.47
CA LYS A 125 -5.77 -1.67 10.34
C LYS A 125 -5.41 -0.18 10.58
N PRO A 126 -4.17 0.20 10.92
CA PRO A 126 -3.80 1.61 11.04
C PRO A 126 -3.91 2.38 9.71
N LEU A 127 -3.57 1.73 8.60
CA LEU A 127 -3.69 2.32 7.26
C LEU A 127 -5.15 2.63 6.92
N SER A 128 -6.03 1.64 7.07
CA SER A 128 -7.47 1.78 6.83
C SER A 128 -8.06 2.87 7.71
N ASN A 129 -7.71 2.90 9.01
CA ASN A 129 -8.17 3.93 9.93
C ASN A 129 -7.78 5.34 9.48
N SER A 130 -6.50 5.56 9.14
CA SER A 130 -6.05 6.89 8.72
C SER A 130 -6.69 7.31 7.39
N HIS A 131 -6.85 6.39 6.44
CA HIS A 131 -7.38 6.71 5.12
C HIS A 131 -8.90 6.97 5.15
N ALA A 132 -9.66 6.27 6.00
CA ALA A 132 -11.08 6.53 6.21
C ALA A 132 -11.35 7.76 7.10
N ASN A 133 -10.68 7.89 8.25
CA ASN A 133 -11.05 8.87 9.27
C ASN A 133 -10.38 10.22 9.09
N LYS A 134 -9.14 10.24 8.59
CA LYS A 134 -8.34 11.46 8.46
C LYS A 134 -8.25 11.95 7.02
N HIS A 135 -7.85 11.08 6.10
CA HIS A 135 -7.59 11.48 4.72
C HIS A 135 -8.84 11.44 3.83
N LYS A 136 -9.89 10.75 4.26
CA LYS A 136 -11.18 10.63 3.55
C LYS A 136 -10.98 10.15 2.11
N ILE A 137 -10.22 9.08 1.93
CA ILE A 137 -9.86 8.54 0.61
C ILE A 137 -10.89 7.50 0.17
N PRO A 138 -11.68 7.75 -0.89
CA PRO A 138 -12.59 6.76 -1.47
C PRO A 138 -11.84 5.53 -1.97
N ILE A 139 -12.46 4.34 -1.86
CA ILE A 139 -11.83 3.05 -2.21
C ILE A 139 -11.29 3.02 -3.64
N ASN A 140 -11.96 3.68 -4.59
CA ASN A 140 -11.54 3.69 -5.99
C ASN A 140 -10.11 4.23 -6.19
N ASN A 141 -9.64 5.14 -5.34
CA ASN A 141 -8.30 5.73 -5.49
C ASN A 141 -7.18 4.71 -5.23
N PHE A 142 -7.42 3.69 -4.41
CA PHE A 142 -6.47 2.58 -4.24
C PHE A 142 -6.35 1.75 -5.52
N LYS A 143 -7.43 1.60 -6.29
CA LYS A 143 -7.39 0.92 -7.60
C LYS A 143 -6.58 1.74 -8.61
N LEU A 144 -6.81 3.05 -8.66
CA LEU A 144 -6.07 3.96 -9.55
C LEU A 144 -4.57 3.91 -9.28
N ILE A 145 -4.14 4.09 -8.03
CA ILE A 145 -2.72 4.06 -7.70
C ILE A 145 -2.10 2.68 -7.93
N SER A 146 -2.86 1.58 -7.76
CA SER A 146 -2.38 0.22 -8.07
C SER A 146 -2.03 0.04 -9.54
N GLU A 147 -2.88 0.53 -10.45
CA GLU A 147 -2.62 0.49 -11.89
C GLU A 147 -1.38 1.33 -12.25
N ILE A 148 -1.24 2.51 -11.66
CA ILE A 148 -0.07 3.37 -11.86
C ILE A 148 1.22 2.70 -11.37
N ILE A 149 1.20 2.06 -10.19
CA ILE A 149 2.33 1.30 -9.67
C ILE A 149 2.72 0.18 -10.64
N GLY A 150 1.74 -0.56 -11.19
CA GLY A 150 1.99 -1.60 -12.18
C GLY A 150 2.69 -1.07 -13.44
N LYS A 151 2.23 0.05 -14.00
CA LYS A 151 2.86 0.70 -15.17
C LYS A 151 4.29 1.16 -14.87
N VAL A 152 4.50 1.82 -13.74
CA VAL A 152 5.82 2.32 -13.34
C VAL A 152 6.80 1.17 -13.07
N MET A 153 6.34 0.08 -12.42
CA MET A 153 7.15 -1.12 -12.23
C MET A 153 7.45 -1.84 -13.55
N ALA A 154 6.54 -1.82 -14.52
CA ALA A 154 6.80 -2.40 -15.84
C ALA A 154 7.95 -1.68 -16.57
N GLU A 155 7.96 -0.35 -16.49
CA GLU A 155 8.96 0.49 -17.14
C GLU A 155 10.33 0.45 -16.44
N MET A 156 10.36 0.39 -15.10
CA MET A 156 11.62 0.54 -14.36
C MET A 156 12.16 -0.75 -13.74
N ALA A 157 11.28 -1.66 -13.34
CA ALA A 157 11.66 -2.90 -12.67
C ALA A 157 11.53 -4.13 -13.58
N GLY A 158 11.03 -3.95 -14.81
CA GLY A 158 10.80 -5.03 -15.75
C GLY A 158 9.62 -5.93 -15.38
N LEU A 159 8.64 -5.40 -14.63
CA LEU A 159 7.42 -6.14 -14.27
C LEU A 159 6.62 -6.50 -15.54
N ASP A 160 6.77 -7.74 -15.98
CA ASP A 160 6.12 -8.27 -17.18
C ASP A 160 4.58 -8.39 -17.03
N ALA A 161 3.91 -8.85 -18.08
CA ALA A 161 2.46 -8.98 -18.08
C ALA A 161 1.92 -9.91 -16.97
N ALA A 162 2.65 -10.99 -16.65
CA ALA A 162 2.27 -11.90 -15.57
C ALA A 162 2.48 -11.23 -14.20
N GLY A 163 3.59 -10.51 -14.02
CA GLY A 163 3.86 -9.72 -12.83
C GLY A 163 2.83 -8.61 -12.60
N GLN A 164 2.39 -7.92 -13.65
CA GLN A 164 1.32 -6.92 -13.56
C GLN A 164 -0.02 -7.56 -13.21
N SER A 165 -0.32 -8.75 -13.72
CA SER A 165 -1.51 -9.50 -13.32
C SER A 165 -1.45 -9.93 -11.86
N ALA A 166 -0.30 -10.43 -11.41
CA ALA A 166 -0.07 -10.78 -10.02
C ALA A 166 -0.24 -9.58 -9.09
N LEU A 167 0.31 -8.41 -9.48
CA LEU A 167 0.12 -7.17 -8.72
C LEU A 167 -1.36 -6.80 -8.60
N ARG A 168 -2.14 -6.88 -9.68
CA ARG A 168 -3.59 -6.61 -9.63
C ARG A 168 -4.32 -7.57 -8.69
N ASN A 169 -3.98 -8.86 -8.70
CA ASN A 169 -4.59 -9.84 -7.80
C ASN A 169 -4.26 -9.55 -6.33
N VAL A 170 -2.98 -9.27 -6.04
CA VAL A 170 -2.51 -8.89 -4.70
C VAL A 170 -3.21 -7.62 -4.22
N MET A 171 -3.25 -6.58 -5.06
CA MET A 171 -3.92 -5.33 -4.70
C MET A 171 -5.43 -5.50 -4.55
N ALA A 172 -6.08 -6.37 -5.31
CA ALA A 172 -7.50 -6.68 -5.13
C ALA A 172 -7.79 -7.25 -3.74
N VAL A 173 -6.93 -8.13 -3.23
CA VAL A 173 -7.04 -8.66 -1.85
C VAL A 173 -6.83 -7.57 -0.81
N ILE A 174 -5.75 -6.78 -0.94
CA ILE A 174 -5.46 -5.67 -0.01
C ILE A 174 -6.62 -4.66 0.00
N ILE A 175 -7.16 -4.30 -1.17
CA ILE A 175 -8.25 -3.34 -1.29
C ILE A 175 -9.55 -3.90 -0.72
N ALA A 176 -9.84 -5.19 -0.89
CA ALA A 176 -11.01 -5.83 -0.30
C ALA A 176 -10.94 -5.80 1.24
N ASP A 177 -9.77 -6.02 1.82
CA ASP A 177 -9.56 -5.92 3.27
C ASP A 177 -9.69 -4.48 3.78
N ILE A 178 -9.16 -3.48 3.03
CA ILE A 178 -9.38 -2.06 3.34
C ILE A 178 -10.87 -1.70 3.27
N GLU A 179 -11.59 -2.19 2.27
CA GLU A 179 -13.03 -1.96 2.13
C GLU A 179 -13.84 -2.58 3.28
N ALA A 180 -13.44 -3.77 3.76
CA ALA A 180 -14.03 -4.38 4.94
C ALA A 180 -13.78 -3.53 6.20
N ASP A 181 -12.54 -3.06 6.39
CA ASP A 181 -12.19 -2.15 7.49
C ASP A 181 -12.98 -0.84 7.40
N TYR A 182 -13.13 -0.27 6.21
CA TYR A 182 -13.89 0.95 5.97
C TYR A 182 -15.36 0.79 6.39
N LYS A 183 -15.99 -0.35 6.06
CA LYS A 183 -17.36 -0.68 6.49
C LYS A 183 -17.48 -0.75 8.02
N GLU A 184 -16.51 -1.37 8.69
CA GLU A 184 -16.46 -1.40 10.17
C GLU A 184 -16.31 0.01 10.77
N LEU A 185 -15.59 0.91 10.09
CA LEU A 185 -15.38 2.30 10.50
C LEU A 185 -16.53 3.24 10.09
N GLY A 186 -17.55 2.74 9.37
CA GLY A 186 -18.68 3.53 8.90
C GLY A 186 -18.35 4.50 7.75
N PHE A 187 -17.27 4.26 7.01
CA PHE A 187 -16.91 5.04 5.82
C PHE A 187 -17.28 4.25 4.55
N THR A 188 -18.14 4.82 3.70
CA THR A 188 -18.79 4.11 2.58
C THR A 188 -18.47 4.69 1.20
N GLU A 189 -17.42 5.50 1.09
CA GLU A 189 -16.99 6.16 -0.16
C GLU A 189 -15.95 5.35 -0.95
#